data_AF-A0A094DJ12-F1
#
_entry.id   AF-A0A094DJ12-F1
#
_cell.length_a   1.000
_cell.length_b   1.000
_cell.length_c   1.000
_cell.angle_alpha   90.00
_cell.angle_beta   90.00
_cell.angle_gamma   90.00
#
_symmetry.space_group_name_H-M   'P 1'
#
loop_
_entity.id
_entity.type
_entity.pdbx_description
1 polymer ?
#
loop_
_entity_poly.entity_id
_entity_poly.type
_entity_poly.pdbx_seq_one_letter_code
_entity_poly.pdbx_strand_id
1 'polypeptide(L)'
;MRTSLFAVFALLSYSLAAPTEVDARAPVCPELKQAACCYIYSSTAIFGCILPEEPPIDQPDFESFCDAHYKKPLCCTRVTEEGWGEDCSGL
;
A
#
# COMPACT_ATOMS: atom_id res chain seq x y z
N MET A 1 -51.09 32.18 33.48
CA MET A 1 -49.82 31.44 33.57
C MET A 1 -49.45 31.08 32.13
N ARG A 2 -48.61 31.84 31.38
CA ARG A 2 -47.11 31.88 31.37
C ARG A 2 -46.56 30.44 31.39
N THR A 3 -45.89 29.86 30.39
CA THR A 3 -44.75 30.26 29.51
C THR A 3 -44.64 29.26 28.33
N SER A 4 -44.53 29.66 27.05
CA SER A 4 -43.30 29.87 26.25
C SER A 4 -42.15 28.86 26.39
N LEU A 5 -41.76 28.29 25.23
CA LEU A 5 -40.40 28.05 24.69
C LEU A 5 -39.80 26.63 24.65
N PHE A 6 -39.02 26.46 23.58
CA PHE A 6 -37.95 25.49 23.25
C PHE A 6 -38.40 24.17 22.61
N ALA A 7 -38.37 24.02 21.28
CA ALA A 7 -37.26 24.07 20.32
C ALA A 7 -36.41 22.78 20.27
N VAL A 8 -36.13 22.38 19.03
CA VAL A 8 -34.98 21.57 18.57
C VAL A 8 -35.01 20.09 18.88
N PHE A 9 -35.14 19.27 17.82
CA PHE A 9 -34.37 18.05 17.54
C PHE A 9 -34.82 17.60 16.14
N ALA A 10 -34.54 18.30 15.03
CA ALA A 10 -33.21 18.54 14.46
C ALA A 10 -32.25 17.35 14.70
N LEU A 11 -31.90 16.68 13.59
CA LEU A 11 -30.63 15.98 13.42
C LEU A 11 -30.49 14.64 14.19
N LEU A 12 -31.08 13.58 13.65
CA LEU A 12 -30.45 12.26 13.71
C LEU A 12 -30.16 11.77 12.30
N SER A 13 -29.46 12.65 11.56
CA SER A 13 -28.55 12.28 10.48
C SER A 13 -27.42 11.44 11.10
N TYR A 14 -27.69 10.18 11.42
CA TYR A 14 -26.63 9.22 11.70
C TYR A 14 -26.03 8.79 10.36
N SER A 15 -25.32 9.74 9.75
CA SER A 15 -24.19 9.41 8.91
C SER A 15 -23.25 8.60 9.79
N LEU A 16 -23.32 7.27 9.70
CA LEU A 16 -22.18 6.43 10.00
C LEU A 16 -21.12 6.79 8.95
N ALA A 17 -20.47 7.94 9.15
CA ALA A 17 -19.14 8.16 8.66
C ALA A 17 -18.29 7.10 9.37
N ALA A 18 -18.11 5.96 8.69
CA ALA A 18 -16.99 5.11 9.00
C ALA A 18 -15.77 6.03 9.07
N PRO A 19 -14.96 5.99 10.13
CA PRO A 19 -13.68 6.66 10.09
C PRO A 19 -12.94 6.02 8.93
N THR A 20 -12.87 6.74 7.80
CA THR A 20 -11.79 6.54 6.85
C THR A 20 -10.57 6.98 7.62
N GLU A 21 -10.00 6.07 8.39
CA GLU A 21 -8.59 6.13 8.75
C GLU A 21 -7.89 6.19 7.40
N VAL A 22 -7.63 7.42 6.95
CA VAL A 22 -6.67 7.69 5.89
C VAL A 22 -5.38 7.24 6.54
N ASP A 23 -5.07 5.96 6.35
CA ASP A 23 -3.89 5.30 6.86
C ASP A 23 -2.70 6.08 6.26
N ALA A 24 -2.20 7.03 7.04
CA ALA A 24 -1.16 7.96 6.65
C ALA A 24 0.20 7.28 6.72
N ARG A 25 0.27 6.00 6.33
CA ARG A 25 1.53 5.27 6.25
C ARG A 25 2.25 5.69 4.98
N ALA A 26 3.54 5.91 5.14
CA ALA A 26 4.42 6.21 4.02
C ALA A 26 4.48 4.99 3.10
N PRO A 27 4.47 5.18 1.77
CA PRO A 27 4.63 4.08 0.83
C PRO A 27 5.97 3.38 1.07
N VAL A 28 5.95 2.04 0.94
CA VAL A 28 7.12 1.17 1.15
C VAL A 28 8.27 1.51 0.19
N CYS A 29 7.94 1.93 -1.03
CA CYS A 29 8.92 2.37 -2.01
C CYS A 29 8.93 3.89 -2.18
N PRO A 30 10.08 4.49 -2.53
CA PRO A 30 10.15 5.91 -2.86
C PRO A 30 9.25 6.24 -4.06
N GLU A 31 8.88 7.52 -4.18
CA GLU A 31 8.06 7.98 -5.30
C GLU A 31 8.65 7.53 -6.64
N LEU A 32 7.77 7.14 -7.58
CA LEU A 32 8.10 6.61 -8.91
C LEU A 32 8.66 5.19 -8.96
N LYS A 33 8.84 4.50 -7.82
CA LYS A 33 9.17 3.06 -7.80
C LYS A 33 7.98 2.21 -7.36
N GLN A 34 7.93 1.00 -7.88
CA GLN A 34 6.93 -0.02 -7.60
C GLN A 34 7.51 -1.09 -6.68
N ALA A 35 6.74 -1.49 -5.68
CA ALA A 35 7.06 -2.61 -4.83
C ALA A 35 6.92 -3.91 -5.64
N ALA A 36 8.00 -4.67 -5.77
CA ALA A 36 8.04 -5.93 -6.49
C ALA A 36 8.81 -6.99 -5.70
N CYS A 37 8.33 -8.23 -5.72
CA CYS A 37 9.07 -9.37 -5.19
C CYS A 37 9.79 -10.06 -6.35
N CYS A 38 11.12 -10.07 -6.37
CA CYS A 38 11.91 -10.60 -7.48
C CYS A 38 12.97 -11.60 -7.04
N TYR A 39 13.48 -12.39 -7.98
CA TYR A 39 14.74 -13.10 -7.81
C TYR A 39 15.90 -12.20 -8.17
N ILE A 40 16.93 -12.20 -7.31
CA ILE A 40 18.20 -11.51 -7.56
C ILE A 40 19.21 -12.58 -7.92
N TYR A 41 19.56 -12.67 -9.19
CA TYR A 41 20.61 -13.61 -9.65
C TYR A 41 21.98 -12.96 -9.66
N SER A 42 22.03 -11.66 -9.98
CA SER A 42 23.23 -10.83 -9.86
C SER A 42 22.82 -9.39 -9.57
N SER A 43 23.80 -8.50 -9.43
CA SER A 43 23.56 -7.06 -9.29
C SER A 43 22.86 -6.42 -10.49
N THR A 44 22.79 -7.09 -11.64
CA THR A 44 22.18 -6.58 -12.88
C THR A 44 21.06 -7.47 -13.42
N ALA A 45 20.93 -8.70 -12.95
CA ALA A 45 19.93 -9.65 -13.41
C ALA A 45 18.86 -9.87 -12.34
N ILE A 46 17.71 -9.22 -12.54
CA ILE A 46 16.55 -9.27 -11.66
C ILE A 46 15.36 -9.77 -12.47
N PHE A 47 14.83 -10.93 -12.11
CA PHE A 47 13.81 -11.62 -12.90
C PHE A 47 12.77 -12.31 -12.03
N GLY A 48 11.73 -12.83 -12.69
CA GLY A 48 10.62 -13.48 -12.01
C GLY A 48 9.95 -12.54 -11.02
N CYS A 49 9.89 -11.25 -11.32
CA CYS A 49 9.23 -10.28 -10.48
C CYS A 49 7.73 -10.52 -10.46
N ILE A 50 7.13 -10.42 -9.27
CA ILE A 50 5.68 -10.36 -9.08
C ILE A 50 5.36 -9.04 -8.39
N LEU A 51 4.29 -8.40 -8.86
CA LEU A 51 3.73 -7.24 -8.21
C LEU A 51 2.62 -7.72 -7.26
N PRO A 52 2.57 -7.21 -6.02
CA PRO A 52 1.40 -7.40 -5.18
C PRO A 52 0.17 -6.77 -5.84
N GLU A 53 -1.01 -7.36 -5.63
CA GLU A 53 -2.27 -6.85 -6.21
C GLU A 53 -2.59 -5.43 -5.73
N GLU A 54 -2.25 -5.15 -4.47
CA GLU A 54 -2.36 -3.84 -3.85
C GLU A 54 -0.98 -3.34 -3.41
N PRO A 55 -0.69 -2.03 -3.54
CA PRO A 55 0.55 -1.47 -3.04
C PRO A 55 0.67 -1.72 -1.54
N PRO A 56 1.77 -2.33 -1.08
CA PRO A 56 1.95 -2.57 0.34
C PRO A 56 2.11 -1.25 1.07
N ILE A 57 1.41 -1.14 2.20
CA ILE A 57 1.40 0.04 3.07
C ILE A 57 2.42 -0.06 4.21
N ASP A 58 2.99 -1.25 4.41
CA ASP A 58 3.91 -1.56 5.50
C ASP A 58 5.06 -2.46 5.01
N GLN A 59 6.28 -2.17 5.46
CA GLN A 59 7.48 -2.89 5.04
C GLN A 59 7.49 -4.34 5.54
N PRO A 60 7.29 -4.64 6.83
CA PRO A 60 7.16 -6.00 7.35
C PRO A 60 6.14 -6.87 6.59
N ASP A 61 4.97 -6.30 6.28
CA ASP A 61 3.94 -7.01 5.52
C ASP A 61 4.41 -7.32 4.09
N PHE A 62 5.09 -6.38 3.44
CA PHE A 62 5.67 -6.60 2.12
C PHE A 62 6.80 -7.62 2.12
N GLU A 63 7.69 -7.57 3.10
CA GLU A 63 8.77 -8.56 3.29
C GLU A 63 8.17 -9.96 3.45
N SER A 64 7.14 -10.09 4.30
CA SER A 64 6.43 -11.35 4.53
C SER A 64 5.75 -11.87 3.28
N PHE A 65 5.12 -10.99 2.49
CA PHE A 65 4.53 -11.33 1.20
C PHE A 65 5.59 -11.87 0.23
N CYS A 66 6.73 -11.19 0.09
CA CYS A 66 7.80 -11.65 -0.80
C CYS A 66 8.44 -12.97 -0.33
N ASP A 67 8.61 -13.14 0.97
CA ASP A 67 9.15 -14.37 1.56
C ASP A 67 8.22 -15.57 1.35
N ALA A 68 6.90 -15.38 1.41
CA ALA A 68 5.92 -16.43 1.07
C ALA A 68 6.04 -16.93 -0.38
N HIS A 69 6.61 -16.11 -1.26
CA HIS A 69 6.91 -16.44 -2.65
C HIS A 69 8.38 -16.82 -2.89
N TYR A 70 9.19 -16.95 -1.83
CA TYR A 70 10.62 -17.22 -1.87
C TYR A 70 11.43 -16.19 -2.69
N LYS A 71 11.02 -14.93 -2.63
CA LYS A 71 11.60 -13.81 -3.42
C LYS A 71 12.08 -12.69 -2.51
N LYS A 72 12.88 -11.79 -3.08
CA LYS A 72 13.37 -10.61 -2.37
C LYS A 72 12.48 -9.40 -2.64
N PRO A 73 12.13 -8.63 -1.58
CA PRO A 73 11.39 -7.38 -1.72
C PRO A 73 12.31 -6.32 -2.32
N LEU A 74 11.88 -5.69 -3.40
CA LEU A 74 12.61 -4.67 -4.13
C LEU A 74 11.68 -3.52 -4.50
N CYS A 75 12.29 -2.34 -4.69
CA CYS A 75 11.65 -1.20 -5.32
C CYS A 75 12.21 -1.03 -6.72
N CYS A 76 11.40 -1.34 -7.74
CA CYS A 76 11.78 -1.28 -9.16
C CYS A 76 11.12 -0.10 -9.85
N THR A 77 11.83 0.55 -10.76
CA THR A 77 11.24 1.61 -11.60
C THR A 77 10.21 1.03 -12.58
N ARG A 78 10.47 -0.19 -13.07
CA ARG A 78 9.55 -0.93 -13.92
C ARG A 78 9.69 -2.44 -13.72
N VAL A 79 8.57 -3.15 -13.81
CA VAL A 79 8.54 -4.60 -14.03
C VAL A 79 7.94 -4.88 -15.41
N THR A 80 8.64 -5.63 -16.26
CA THR A 80 8.17 -5.98 -17.61
C THR A 80 7.14 -7.12 -17.57
N GLU A 81 6.38 -7.30 -18.66
CA GLU A 81 5.41 -8.42 -18.78
C GLU A 81 6.09 -9.80 -18.70
N GLU A 82 7.35 -9.88 -19.08
CA GLU A 82 8.20 -11.08 -18.96
C GLU A 82 8.70 -11.31 -17.53
N GLY A 83 8.38 -10.41 -16.60
CA GLY A 83 8.77 -10.49 -15.20
C GLY A 83 10.19 -10.00 -14.91
N TRP A 84 10.78 -9.17 -15.77
CA TRP A 84 12.09 -8.54 -15.49
C TRP A 84 11.93 -7.26 -14.69
N GLY A 85 12.78 -7.09 -13.67
CA GLY A 85 12.86 -5.86 -12.88
C GLY A 85 13.94 -4.93 -13.44
N GLU A 86 13.58 -3.67 -13.69
CA GLU A 86 14.49 -2.64 -14.16
C GLU A 86 14.74 -1.58 -13.07
N ASP A 87 16.02 -1.21 -12.91
CA ASP A 87 16.46 -0.21 -11.94
C ASP A 87 15.89 -0.47 -10.52
N CYS A 88 16.03 -1.71 -10.09
CA CYS A 88 15.58 -2.12 -8.77
C CYS A 88 16.64 -1.86 -7.71
N SER A 89 16.19 -1.36 -6.57
CA SER A 89 16.97 -1.24 -5.35
C SER A 89 16.34 -2.08 -4.26
N GLY A 90 17.16 -2.59 -3.34
CA GLY A 90 16.66 -3.13 -2.08
C GLY A 90 15.81 -2.11 -1.34
N LEU A 91 14.93 -2.62 -0.50
CA LEU A 91 14.18 -1.83 0.47
C LEU A 91 15.09 -1.22 1.54
#